data_AF-A0AA40LJS5-F1
#
_entry.id   AF-A0AA40LJS5-F1
#
_cell.length_a   1.000
_cell.length_b   1.000
_cell.length_c   1.000
_cell.angle_alpha   90.00
_cell.angle_beta   90.00
_cell.angle_gamma   90.00
#
_symmetry.space_group_name_H-M   'P 1'
#
loop_
_entity.id
_entity.type
_entity.pdbx_description
1 polymer ?
#
loop_
_entity_poly.entity_id
_entity_poly.type
_entity_poly.pdbx_seq_one_letter_code
_entity_poly.pdbx_strand_id
1 'polypeptide(L)'
;MLINENPLLAEEAALNKCYKVMDLICEKCMKQSDMNEVLAMKMHYISCIFQKCINFLKDGENKLDTLIKSLLKGRPSDGFPIYQEKIIRESIRKFPYCEATLLQQLVRSIAPVEIGSDPTAFSVLTQAITGQVGFVDVEFCTTCGEKGASKRCSVCKMVIYCDQTCQKTHWFAHKKICKNLKDIYEKQQLEAAKEKSDEENNGKLDVDSNGVNEEQPEAGPAVPQEDSDAKGSEEGEKASLQCDAGLECSQEATAGPLASEE
;
A
#
# COMPACT_ATOMS: atom_id res chain seq x y z
N MET A 1 -10.40 16.13 -0.90
CA MET A 1 -10.49 15.10 -1.97
C MET A 1 -10.06 15.82 -3.22
N LEU A 2 -9.00 15.34 -3.89
CA LEU A 2 -8.30 16.08 -4.95
C LEU A 2 -9.20 16.65 -6.06
N ILE A 3 -10.32 15.99 -6.38
CA ILE A 3 -11.32 16.47 -7.35
C ILE A 3 -12.03 17.75 -6.87
N ASN A 4 -12.32 17.86 -5.57
CA ASN A 4 -12.92 19.07 -4.99
C ASN A 4 -11.93 20.24 -4.95
N GLU A 5 -10.63 19.94 -4.92
CA GLU A 5 -9.55 20.92 -4.93
C GLU A 5 -9.17 21.35 -6.36
N ASN A 6 -9.56 20.57 -7.38
CA ASN A 6 -9.25 20.82 -8.79
C ASN A 6 -10.48 20.61 -9.68
N PRO A 7 -11.34 21.65 -9.87
CA PRO A 7 -12.57 21.55 -10.64
C PRO A 7 -12.40 21.05 -12.08
N LEU A 8 -11.24 21.31 -12.70
CA LEU A 8 -10.89 20.80 -14.03
C LEU A 8 -10.92 19.26 -14.10
N LEU A 9 -10.67 18.56 -12.98
CA LEU A 9 -10.75 17.09 -12.91
C LEU A 9 -12.19 16.56 -12.92
N ALA A 10 -13.18 17.45 -12.82
CA ALA A 10 -14.60 17.13 -12.94
C ALA A 10 -15.18 17.53 -14.32
N GLU A 11 -14.37 18.09 -15.22
CA GLU A 11 -14.81 18.47 -16.56
C GLU A 11 -14.64 17.32 -17.57
N GLU A 12 -15.70 17.01 -18.30
CA GLU A 12 -15.69 15.94 -19.31
C GLU A 12 -14.61 16.17 -20.39
N ALA A 13 -14.47 17.41 -20.87
CA ALA A 13 -13.51 17.75 -21.91
C ALA A 13 -12.06 17.59 -21.44
N ALA A 14 -11.76 17.95 -20.18
CA ALA A 14 -10.45 17.78 -19.59
C ALA A 14 -10.11 16.29 -19.40
N LEU A 15 -11.04 15.51 -18.83
CA LEU A 15 -10.88 14.06 -18.66
C LEU A 15 -10.70 13.34 -20.01
N ASN A 16 -11.39 13.77 -21.06
CA ASN A 16 -11.19 13.21 -22.41
C ASN A 16 -9.76 13.45 -22.93
N LYS A 17 -9.17 14.62 -22.65
CA LYS A 17 -7.75 14.90 -23.00
C LYS A 17 -6.81 13.99 -22.19
N CYS A 18 -7.04 13.86 -20.88
CA CYS A 18 -6.26 12.98 -20.03
C CYS A 18 -6.35 11.51 -20.48
N TYR A 19 -7.56 11.03 -20.81
CA TYR A 19 -7.79 9.70 -21.37
C TYR A 19 -6.95 9.47 -22.63
N LYS A 20 -6.99 10.38 -23.61
CA LYS A 20 -6.19 10.28 -24.85
C LYS A 20 -4.69 10.21 -24.58
N VAL A 21 -4.20 11.01 -23.63
CA VAL A 21 -2.77 10.99 -23.26
C VAL A 21 -2.40 9.63 -22.65
N MET A 22 -3.21 9.08 -21.74
CA MET A 22 -2.93 7.75 -21.16
C MET A 22 -2.93 6.65 -22.22
N ASP A 23 -3.86 6.71 -23.18
CA ASP A 23 -3.95 5.74 -24.29
C ASP A 23 -2.72 5.79 -25.20
N LEU A 24 -2.26 7.00 -25.56
CA LEU A 24 -1.03 7.20 -26.34
C LEU A 24 0.22 6.72 -25.60
N ILE A 25 0.31 6.92 -24.28
CA ILE A 25 1.43 6.41 -23.48
C ILE A 25 1.39 4.89 -23.45
N CYS A 26 0.21 4.28 -23.26
CA CYS A 26 0.04 2.83 -23.32
C CYS A 26 0.53 2.27 -24.65
N GLU A 27 0.11 2.89 -25.77
CA GLU A 27 0.53 2.48 -27.10
C GLU A 27 2.04 2.62 -27.31
N LYS A 28 2.62 3.74 -26.89
CA LYS A 28 4.07 3.98 -26.96
C LYS A 28 4.86 2.92 -26.18
N CYS A 29 4.41 2.57 -24.97
CA CYS A 29 5.06 1.55 -24.14
C CYS A 29 5.07 0.15 -24.78
N MET A 30 4.08 -0.15 -25.62
CA MET A 30 3.96 -1.46 -26.28
C MET A 30 4.59 -1.51 -27.68
N LYS A 31 4.78 -0.37 -28.34
CA LYS A 31 5.36 -0.28 -29.69
C LYS A 31 6.87 -0.01 -29.73
N GLN A 32 7.47 0.39 -28.61
CA GLN A 32 8.92 0.57 -28.51
C GLN A 32 9.66 -0.78 -28.51
N SER A 33 10.95 -0.77 -28.85
CA SER A 33 11.77 -1.99 -28.96
C SER A 33 11.89 -2.76 -27.65
N ASP A 34 11.91 -2.05 -26.52
CA ASP A 34 11.88 -2.61 -25.18
C ASP A 34 10.49 -2.40 -24.57
N MET A 35 9.62 -3.39 -24.75
CA MET A 35 8.21 -3.29 -24.34
C MET A 35 8.10 -3.11 -22.82
N ASN A 36 7.39 -2.08 -22.39
CA ASN A 36 7.11 -1.85 -20.98
C ASN A 36 5.66 -2.20 -20.66
N GLU A 37 5.38 -3.51 -20.54
CA GLU A 37 4.03 -4.03 -20.29
C GLU A 37 3.44 -3.51 -18.97
N VAL A 38 4.27 -3.34 -17.92
CA VAL A 38 3.84 -2.85 -16.61
C VAL A 38 3.33 -1.42 -16.70
N LEU A 39 4.11 -0.54 -17.33
CA LEU A 39 3.69 0.85 -17.52
C LEU A 39 2.50 0.95 -18.46
N ALA A 40 2.46 0.14 -19.53
CA ALA A 40 1.31 0.08 -20.43
C ALA A 40 0.03 -0.32 -19.70
N MET A 41 0.05 -1.39 -18.90
CA MET A 41 -1.09 -1.84 -18.10
C MET A 41 -1.53 -0.76 -17.10
N LYS A 42 -0.57 -0.08 -16.45
CA LYS A 42 -0.87 1.03 -15.53
C LYS A 42 -1.58 2.18 -16.24
N MET A 43 -1.09 2.60 -17.40
CA MET A 43 -1.69 3.71 -18.17
C MET A 43 -3.05 3.32 -18.73
N HIS A 44 -3.20 2.09 -19.22
CA HIS A 44 -4.49 1.53 -19.62
C HIS A 44 -5.51 1.47 -18.48
N TYR A 45 -5.09 1.04 -17.29
CA TYR A 45 -5.98 1.03 -16.14
C TYR A 45 -6.47 2.45 -15.79
N ILE A 46 -5.56 3.43 -15.76
CA ILE A 46 -5.92 4.84 -15.55
C ILE A 46 -6.85 5.34 -16.67
N SER A 47 -6.59 4.97 -17.93
CA SER A 47 -7.43 5.34 -19.07
C SER A 47 -8.85 4.77 -18.92
N CYS A 48 -9.00 3.53 -18.46
CA CYS A 48 -10.29 2.91 -18.14
C CYS A 48 -11.03 3.65 -17.03
N ILE A 49 -10.33 4.11 -15.98
CA ILE A 49 -10.93 4.92 -14.91
C ILE A 49 -11.43 6.26 -15.46
N PHE A 50 -10.63 6.96 -16.27
CA PHE A 50 -11.08 8.20 -16.91
C PHE A 50 -12.30 7.98 -17.81
N GLN A 51 -12.35 6.90 -18.60
CA GLN A 51 -13.53 6.56 -19.38
C GLN A 51 -14.77 6.34 -18.49
N LYS A 52 -14.63 5.67 -17.33
CA LYS A 52 -15.76 5.54 -16.40
C LYS A 52 -16.21 6.89 -15.85
N CYS A 53 -15.27 7.76 -15.46
CA CYS A 53 -15.60 9.12 -15.01
C CYS A 53 -16.35 9.91 -16.10
N ILE A 54 -15.85 9.90 -17.34
CA ILE A 54 -16.47 10.57 -18.50
C ILE A 54 -17.90 10.06 -18.72
N ASN A 55 -18.09 8.74 -18.72
CA ASN A 55 -19.43 8.15 -18.92
C ASN A 55 -20.39 8.58 -17.82
N PHE A 56 -19.94 8.61 -16.56
CA PHE A 56 -20.77 9.09 -15.46
C PHE A 56 -21.09 10.59 -15.60
N LEU A 57 -20.16 11.42 -16.08
CA LEU A 57 -20.40 12.86 -16.26
C LEU A 57 -21.39 13.16 -17.40
N LYS A 58 -21.33 12.40 -18.50
CA LYS A 58 -22.25 12.54 -19.64
C LYS A 58 -23.72 12.39 -19.25
N ASP A 59 -23.99 11.61 -18.20
CA ASP A 59 -25.35 11.33 -17.79
C ASP A 59 -25.96 12.46 -16.90
N GLY A 60 -25.21 13.51 -16.48
CA GLY A 60 -25.71 14.66 -15.69
C GLY A 60 -24.89 15.05 -14.42
N GLU A 61 -25.37 16.02 -13.64
CA GLU A 61 -24.67 16.63 -12.48
C GLU A 61 -24.51 15.70 -11.24
N ASN A 62 -23.47 15.92 -10.42
CA ASN A 62 -23.14 15.20 -9.16
C ASN A 62 -22.83 13.69 -9.28
N LYS A 63 -22.37 13.24 -10.46
CA LYS A 63 -22.22 11.80 -10.74
C LYS A 63 -20.89 11.19 -10.32
N LEU A 64 -19.82 11.98 -10.19
CA LEU A 64 -18.55 11.44 -9.68
C LEU A 64 -18.65 11.02 -8.21
N ASP A 65 -19.40 11.76 -7.38
CA ASP A 65 -19.70 11.33 -6.01
C ASP A 65 -20.48 10.01 -5.98
N THR A 66 -21.39 9.83 -6.94
CA THR A 66 -22.15 8.58 -7.09
C THR A 66 -21.24 7.43 -7.52
N LEU A 67 -20.29 7.68 -8.41
CA LEU A 67 -19.27 6.71 -8.80
C LEU A 67 -18.40 6.32 -7.59
N ILE A 68 -17.89 7.30 -6.84
CA ILE A 68 -17.09 7.08 -5.62
C ILE A 68 -17.88 6.24 -4.61
N LYS A 69 -19.14 6.61 -4.33
CA LYS A 69 -20.02 5.83 -3.45
C LYS A 69 -20.24 4.41 -3.98
N SER A 70 -20.35 4.23 -5.29
CA SER A 70 -20.52 2.90 -5.89
C SER A 70 -19.27 2.04 -5.75
N LEU A 71 -18.07 2.64 -5.87
CA LEU A 71 -16.79 1.97 -5.68
C LEU A 71 -16.56 1.57 -4.21
N LEU A 72 -16.94 2.44 -3.27
CA LEU A 72 -16.78 2.22 -1.83
C LEU A 72 -17.87 1.31 -1.22
N LYS A 73 -18.93 1.00 -1.97
CA LYS A 73 -20.04 0.21 -1.45
C LYS A 73 -19.67 -1.27 -1.39
N GLY A 74 -19.52 -1.77 -0.17
CA GLY A 74 -19.34 -3.18 0.11
C GLY A 74 -20.62 -4.01 0.04
N ARG A 75 -20.48 -5.33 -0.17
CA ARG A 75 -21.57 -6.31 0.00
C ARG A 75 -21.97 -6.42 1.49
N PRO A 76 -23.23 -6.75 1.81
CA PRO A 76 -23.71 -6.75 3.20
C PRO A 76 -23.02 -7.74 4.14
N SER A 77 -22.49 -8.85 3.62
CA SER A 77 -21.90 -9.93 4.43
C SER A 77 -20.61 -9.51 5.13
N ASP A 78 -19.69 -8.88 4.40
CA ASP A 78 -18.32 -8.60 4.86
C ASP A 78 -17.77 -7.24 4.41
N GLY A 79 -18.53 -6.48 3.62
CA GLY A 79 -18.07 -5.21 3.09
C GLY A 79 -17.22 -5.27 1.82
N PHE A 80 -17.07 -6.43 1.18
CA PHE A 80 -16.27 -6.55 -0.04
C PHE A 80 -16.82 -5.68 -1.19
N PRO A 81 -15.99 -4.82 -1.84
CA PRO A 81 -16.43 -3.88 -2.87
C PRO A 81 -16.61 -4.55 -4.25
N ILE A 82 -17.69 -5.30 -4.42
CA ILE A 82 -18.00 -6.07 -5.64
C ILE A 82 -17.91 -5.22 -6.92
N TYR A 83 -18.41 -3.98 -6.89
CA TYR A 83 -18.41 -3.12 -8.08
C TYR A 83 -16.99 -2.71 -8.50
N GLN A 84 -16.12 -2.41 -7.53
CA GLN A 84 -14.71 -2.10 -7.77
C GLN A 84 -14.00 -3.32 -8.37
N GLU A 85 -14.17 -4.51 -7.78
CA GLU A 85 -13.59 -5.76 -8.29
C GLU A 85 -14.01 -6.03 -9.76
N LYS A 86 -15.29 -5.81 -10.09
CA LYS A 86 -15.79 -5.94 -11.46
C LYS A 86 -15.14 -4.96 -12.43
N ILE A 87 -14.97 -3.69 -12.03
CA ILE A 87 -14.32 -2.67 -12.86
C ILE A 87 -12.85 -3.04 -13.13
N ILE A 88 -12.13 -3.54 -12.12
CA ILE A 88 -10.73 -3.94 -12.29
C ILE A 88 -10.65 -5.11 -13.28
N ARG A 89 -11.48 -6.14 -13.11
CA ARG A 89 -11.57 -7.28 -14.05
C ARG A 89 -11.98 -6.85 -15.46
N GLU A 90 -12.88 -5.89 -15.60
CA GLU A 90 -13.26 -5.29 -16.89
C GLU A 90 -12.07 -4.59 -17.54
N SER A 91 -11.33 -3.80 -16.78
CA SER A 91 -10.18 -3.03 -17.26
C SER A 91 -9.06 -3.96 -17.76
N ILE A 92 -8.72 -5.01 -17.00
CA ILE A 92 -7.71 -6.02 -17.41
C ILE A 92 -8.12 -6.66 -18.74
N ARG A 93 -9.37 -7.13 -18.87
CA ARG A 93 -9.86 -7.77 -20.11
C ARG A 93 -9.85 -6.84 -21.32
N LYS A 94 -10.02 -5.53 -21.10
CA LYS A 94 -10.03 -4.51 -22.15
C LYS A 94 -8.63 -4.11 -22.61
N PHE A 95 -7.57 -4.64 -22.00
CA PHE A 95 -6.21 -4.32 -22.42
C PHE A 95 -6.01 -4.74 -23.89
N PRO A 96 -5.60 -3.82 -24.78
CA PRO A 96 -5.69 -4.03 -26.23
C PRO A 96 -4.61 -4.96 -26.80
N TYR A 97 -3.63 -5.36 -25.98
CA TYR A 97 -2.49 -6.19 -26.40
C TYR A 97 -2.65 -7.61 -25.83
N CYS A 98 -3.39 -8.47 -26.54
CA CYS A 98 -3.70 -9.82 -26.09
C CYS A 98 -2.46 -10.71 -25.87
N GLU A 99 -1.40 -10.49 -26.64
CA GLU A 99 -0.16 -11.27 -26.56
C GLU A 99 0.78 -10.80 -25.43
N ALA A 100 0.42 -9.74 -24.70
CA ALA A 100 1.20 -9.25 -23.57
C ALA A 100 1.28 -10.33 -22.48
N THR A 101 2.50 -10.69 -22.08
CA THR A 101 2.76 -11.73 -21.09
C THR A 101 2.11 -11.43 -19.74
N LEU A 102 2.14 -10.16 -19.33
CA LEU A 102 1.52 -9.63 -18.13
C LEU A 102 0.00 -9.83 -18.16
N LEU A 103 -0.67 -9.52 -19.27
CA LEU A 103 -2.11 -9.73 -19.41
C LEU A 103 -2.46 -11.21 -19.24
N GLN A 104 -1.70 -12.09 -19.90
CA GLN A 104 -1.93 -13.54 -19.81
C GLN A 104 -1.76 -14.05 -18.36
N GLN A 105 -0.77 -13.54 -17.62
CA GLN A 105 -0.58 -13.85 -16.20
C GLN A 105 -1.76 -13.35 -15.35
N LEU A 106 -2.16 -12.07 -15.49
CA LEU A 106 -3.29 -11.50 -14.77
C LEU A 106 -4.58 -12.30 -14.99
N VAL A 107 -4.89 -12.62 -16.25
CA VAL A 107 -6.10 -13.37 -16.61
C VAL A 107 -6.07 -14.78 -16.02
N ARG A 108 -4.95 -15.51 -16.11
CA ARG A 108 -4.82 -16.86 -15.54
C ARG A 108 -5.02 -16.86 -14.03
N SER A 109 -4.52 -15.84 -13.32
CA SER A 109 -4.66 -15.73 -11.87
C SER A 109 -6.07 -15.35 -11.42
N ILE A 110 -6.82 -14.57 -12.20
CA ILE A 110 -8.08 -13.96 -11.76
C ILE A 110 -9.31 -14.67 -12.33
N ALA A 111 -9.26 -15.16 -13.59
CA ALA A 111 -10.40 -15.76 -14.28
C ALA A 111 -11.07 -16.94 -13.55
N PRO A 112 -10.34 -17.88 -12.92
CA PRO A 112 -10.96 -19.00 -12.20
C PRO A 112 -11.47 -18.62 -10.80
N VAL A 113 -11.13 -17.42 -10.30
CA VAL A 113 -11.43 -17.01 -8.92
C VAL A 113 -12.78 -16.30 -8.86
N GLU A 114 -13.65 -16.77 -7.98
CA GLU A 114 -14.94 -16.14 -7.71
C GLU A 114 -14.78 -14.72 -7.16
N ILE A 115 -15.75 -13.85 -7.47
CA ILE A 115 -15.70 -12.45 -7.03
C ILE A 115 -15.81 -12.36 -5.51
N GLY A 116 -14.75 -11.79 -4.91
CA GLY A 116 -14.62 -11.60 -3.46
C GLY A 116 -14.09 -12.81 -2.72
N SER A 117 -13.44 -13.71 -3.44
CA SER A 117 -12.48 -14.68 -2.92
C SER A 117 -11.06 -14.23 -3.30
N ASP A 118 -10.07 -14.70 -2.54
CA ASP A 118 -8.66 -14.42 -2.83
C ASP A 118 -8.08 -15.36 -3.90
N PRO A 119 -7.12 -14.89 -4.71
CA PRO A 119 -6.67 -13.50 -4.77
C PRO A 119 -7.65 -12.59 -5.53
N THR A 120 -7.87 -11.38 -5.01
CA THR A 120 -8.70 -10.37 -5.67
C THR A 120 -8.02 -9.81 -6.92
N ALA A 121 -8.80 -9.27 -7.87
CA ALA A 121 -8.22 -8.60 -9.03
C ALA A 121 -7.37 -7.39 -8.63
N PHE A 122 -7.76 -6.68 -7.56
CA PHE A 122 -6.97 -5.58 -7.00
C PHE A 122 -5.60 -6.04 -6.49
N SER A 123 -5.54 -7.13 -5.72
CA SER A 123 -4.27 -7.63 -5.16
C SER A 123 -3.34 -8.14 -6.25
N VAL A 124 -3.87 -8.89 -7.23
CA VAL A 124 -3.08 -9.39 -8.36
C VAL A 124 -2.56 -8.24 -9.23
N LEU A 125 -3.43 -7.27 -9.58
CA LEU A 125 -3.02 -6.11 -10.38
C LEU A 125 -1.98 -5.24 -9.66
N THR A 126 -2.17 -5.01 -8.36
CA THR A 126 -1.23 -4.25 -7.54
C THR A 126 0.13 -4.94 -7.55
N GLN A 127 0.18 -6.23 -7.21
CA GLN A 127 1.42 -7.01 -7.19
C GLN A 127 2.14 -6.99 -8.56
N ALA A 128 1.39 -7.10 -9.65
CA ALA A 128 1.92 -7.07 -11.00
C ALA A 128 2.52 -5.70 -11.38
N ILE A 129 1.95 -4.60 -10.90
CA ILE A 129 2.40 -3.23 -11.24
C ILE A 129 3.51 -2.74 -10.31
N THR A 130 3.42 -3.02 -9.00
CA THR A 130 4.38 -2.54 -8.01
C THR A 130 5.52 -3.53 -7.77
N GLY A 131 5.41 -4.75 -8.28
CA GLY A 131 6.37 -5.83 -8.03
C GLY A 131 6.41 -6.27 -6.57
N GLN A 132 7.49 -6.93 -6.20
CA GLN A 132 7.85 -7.23 -4.80
C GLN A 132 8.45 -5.98 -4.15
N VAL A 133 7.67 -4.91 -3.97
CA VAL A 133 8.06 -3.86 -3.03
C VAL A 133 8.14 -4.52 -1.65
N GLY A 134 9.36 -4.67 -1.12
CA GLY A 134 9.62 -5.29 0.18
C GLY A 134 8.72 -4.68 1.25
N PHE A 135 8.31 -5.50 2.21
CA PHE A 135 7.37 -5.21 3.29
C PHE A 135 7.66 -3.86 3.99
N VAL A 136 7.15 -2.78 3.40
CA VAL A 136 6.94 -1.53 4.12
C VAL A 136 5.55 -1.68 4.72
N ASP A 137 5.48 -1.81 6.05
CA ASP A 137 4.25 -1.80 6.83
C ASP A 137 3.58 -0.43 6.72
N VAL A 138 3.01 -0.18 5.55
CA VAL A 138 2.38 1.07 5.19
C VAL A 138 0.89 0.79 5.10
N GLU A 139 0.17 1.43 6.00
CA GLU A 139 -1.27 1.36 6.04
C GLU A 139 -1.89 2.24 4.95
N PHE A 140 -2.86 1.69 4.24
CA PHE A 140 -3.57 2.37 3.17
C PHE A 140 -4.95 2.80 3.64
N CYS A 141 -5.33 4.03 3.28
CA CYS A 141 -6.65 4.54 3.62
C CYS A 141 -7.74 3.72 2.94
N THR A 142 -8.70 3.20 3.71
CA THR A 142 -9.82 2.42 3.18
C THR A 142 -10.70 3.21 2.21
N THR A 143 -10.66 4.54 2.23
CA THR A 143 -11.49 5.40 1.37
C THR A 143 -10.78 5.86 0.09
N CYS A 144 -9.56 6.40 0.19
CA CYS A 144 -8.87 6.97 -0.96
C CYS A 144 -7.71 6.11 -1.47
N GLY A 145 -7.31 5.07 -0.74
CA GLY A 145 -6.17 4.23 -1.11
C GLY A 145 -4.81 4.91 -0.95
N GLU A 146 -4.74 6.13 -0.40
CA GLU A 146 -3.48 6.80 -0.12
C GLU A 146 -2.71 6.07 0.99
N LYS A 147 -1.39 6.05 0.84
CA LYS A 147 -0.46 5.49 1.81
C LYS A 147 -0.34 6.36 3.06
N GLY A 148 0.05 5.75 4.19
CA GLY A 148 0.30 6.48 5.43
C GLY A 148 -0.97 6.85 6.21
N ALA A 149 -2.05 6.08 6.03
CA ALA A 149 -3.23 6.22 6.85
C ALA A 149 -2.92 5.87 8.31
N SER A 150 -3.35 6.70 9.25
CA SER A 150 -2.96 6.56 10.67
C SER A 150 -4.15 6.55 11.63
N LYS A 151 -5.37 6.85 11.16
CA LYS A 151 -6.54 7.01 12.02
C LYS A 151 -7.48 5.84 11.87
N ARG A 152 -7.45 4.91 12.84
CA ARG A 152 -8.40 3.79 12.90
C ARG A 152 -9.79 4.27 13.35
N CYS A 153 -10.84 3.60 12.86
CA CYS A 153 -12.19 3.84 13.36
C CYS A 153 -12.23 3.57 14.87
N SER A 154 -12.70 4.55 15.66
CA SER A 154 -12.73 4.45 17.12
C SER A 154 -13.63 3.33 17.65
N VAL A 155 -14.60 2.90 16.85
CA VAL A 155 -15.58 1.87 17.26
C VAL A 155 -15.06 0.46 16.96
N CYS A 156 -14.74 0.15 15.70
CA CYS A 156 -14.37 -1.20 15.32
C CYS A 156 -12.86 -1.47 15.33
N LYS A 157 -12.03 -0.43 15.30
CA LYS A 157 -10.55 -0.51 15.20
C LYS A 157 -10.00 -1.24 13.97
N MET A 158 -10.84 -1.83 13.12
CA MET A 158 -10.43 -2.61 11.93
C MET A 158 -10.13 -1.79 10.68
N VAL A 159 -10.85 -0.69 10.45
CA VAL A 159 -10.65 0.15 9.24
C VAL A 159 -9.83 1.40 9.57
N ILE A 160 -9.01 1.84 8.61
CA ILE A 160 -8.07 2.96 8.79
C ILE A 160 -8.25 4.02 7.71
N TYR A 161 -8.08 5.28 8.10
CA TYR A 161 -8.30 6.45 7.25
C TYR A 161 -7.14 7.44 7.38
N CYS A 162 -6.97 8.30 6.37
CA CYS A 162 -6.11 9.47 6.47
C CYS A 162 -6.64 10.44 7.54
N ASP A 163 -7.94 10.76 7.44
CA ASP A 163 -8.57 11.81 8.21
C ASP A 163 -10.09 11.62 8.37
N GLN A 164 -10.72 12.59 9.04
CA GLN A 164 -12.15 12.62 9.27
C GLN A 164 -12.95 12.75 7.96
N THR A 165 -12.37 13.36 6.92
CA THR A 165 -12.99 13.53 5.60
C THR A 165 -13.19 12.17 4.94
N CYS A 166 -12.14 11.35 4.88
CA CYS A 166 -12.21 9.99 4.35
C CYS A 166 -13.22 9.13 5.13
N GLN A 167 -13.19 9.19 6.47
CA GLN A 167 -14.15 8.47 7.29
C GLN A 167 -15.60 8.87 6.99
N LYS A 168 -15.89 10.18 6.88
CA LYS A 168 -17.24 10.67 6.54
C LYS A 168 -17.68 10.21 5.16
N THR A 169 -16.78 10.23 4.18
CA THR A 169 -17.09 9.78 2.82
C THR A 169 -17.41 8.29 2.75
N HIS A 170 -16.72 7.44 3.53
CA HIS A 170 -16.99 6.00 3.56
C HIS A 170 -18.11 5.59 4.52
N TRP A 171 -18.53 6.47 5.45
CA TRP A 171 -19.46 6.14 6.53
C TRP A 171 -20.76 5.49 6.07
N PHE A 172 -21.32 5.89 4.92
CA PHE A 172 -22.57 5.33 4.39
C PHE A 172 -22.51 3.81 4.17
N ALA A 173 -21.33 3.26 3.84
CA ALA A 173 -21.07 1.84 3.66
C ALA A 173 -20.56 1.23 4.97
N HIS A 174 -19.53 1.83 5.58
CA HIS A 174 -18.87 1.30 6.77
C HIS A 174 -19.84 1.09 7.95
N LYS A 175 -20.77 2.01 8.21
CA LYS A 175 -21.70 1.92 9.35
C LYS A 175 -22.51 0.63 9.40
N LYS A 176 -22.73 0.00 8.23
CA LYS A 176 -23.50 -1.24 8.10
C LYS A 176 -22.74 -2.45 8.60
N ILE A 177 -21.41 -2.42 8.52
CA ILE A 177 -20.52 -3.52 8.90
C ILE A 177 -19.68 -3.21 10.14
N CYS A 178 -19.65 -1.95 10.59
CA CYS A 178 -18.81 -1.49 11.69
C CYS A 178 -19.02 -2.30 12.98
N LYS A 179 -20.26 -2.67 13.30
CA LYS A 179 -20.55 -3.51 14.47
C LYS A 179 -19.95 -4.90 14.32
N ASN A 180 -20.19 -5.57 13.19
CA ASN A 180 -19.63 -6.90 12.91
C ASN A 180 -18.10 -6.88 12.95
N LEU A 181 -17.47 -5.84 12.40
CA LEU A 181 -16.02 -5.67 12.45
C LEU A 181 -15.50 -5.48 13.88
N LYS A 182 -16.27 -4.81 14.75
CA LYS A 182 -15.92 -4.69 16.17
C LYS A 182 -15.94 -6.06 16.85
N ASP A 183 -16.98 -6.84 16.61
CA ASP A 183 -17.12 -8.18 17.19
C ASP A 183 -15.98 -9.12 16.73
N ILE A 184 -15.59 -9.02 15.45
CA ILE A 184 -14.43 -9.74 14.90
C ILE A 184 -13.14 -9.32 15.59
N TYR A 185 -12.91 -8.01 15.74
CA TYR A 185 -11.72 -7.48 16.42
C TYR A 185 -11.64 -7.97 17.87
N GLU A 186 -12.74 -7.90 18.62
CA GLU A 186 -12.78 -8.38 20.01
C GLU A 186 -12.50 -9.87 20.11
N LYS A 187 -13.03 -10.68 19.19
CA LYS A 187 -12.73 -12.11 19.10
C LYS A 187 -11.24 -12.37 18.84
N GLN A 188 -10.64 -11.67 17.87
CA GLN A 188 -9.21 -11.78 17.56
C GLN A 188 -8.33 -11.42 18.76
N GLN A 189 -8.70 -10.37 19.52
CA GLN A 189 -7.96 -9.99 20.72
C GLN A 189 -8.05 -11.05 21.83
N LEU A 190 -9.21 -11.70 21.99
CA LEU A 190 -9.40 -12.78 22.96
C LEU A 190 -8.60 -14.04 22.58
N GLU A 191 -8.60 -14.40 21.30
CA GLU A 191 -7.84 -15.53 20.78
C GLU A 191 -6.33 -15.30 20.95
N ALA A 192 -5.83 -14.13 20.55
CA ALA A 192 -4.42 -13.77 20.74
C ALA A 192 -4.00 -13.70 22.23
N ALA A 193 -4.92 -13.34 23.14
CA ALA A 193 -4.64 -13.35 24.57
C ALA A 193 -4.56 -14.78 25.13
N LYS A 194 -5.39 -15.70 24.64
CA LYS A 194 -5.36 -17.12 25.03
C LYS A 194 -4.07 -17.79 24.56
N GLU A 195 -3.69 -17.58 23.31
CA GLU A 195 -2.44 -18.12 22.74
C GLU A 195 -1.23 -17.68 23.57
N LYS A 196 -1.14 -16.41 23.95
CA LYS A 196 -0.08 -15.92 24.83
C LYS A 196 -0.10 -16.55 26.23
N SER A 197 -1.28 -16.76 26.81
CA SER A 197 -1.39 -17.42 28.13
C SER A 197 -1.01 -18.90 28.09
N ASP A 198 -1.30 -19.59 26.98
CA ASP A 198 -0.95 -21.00 26.79
C ASP A 198 0.57 -21.16 26.57
N GLU A 199 1.20 -20.23 25.84
CA GLU A 199 2.67 -20.15 25.69
C GLU A 199 3.39 -19.89 27.03
N GLU A 200 2.89 -18.97 27.86
CA GLU A 200 3.46 -18.67 29.18
C GLU A 200 3.30 -19.82 30.18
N ASN A 201 2.19 -20.57 30.12
CA ASN A 201 1.96 -21.72 31.00
C ASN A 201 2.80 -22.94 30.61
N ASN A 202 3.06 -23.14 29.31
CA ASN A 202 3.88 -24.26 28.83
C ASN A 202 5.38 -24.02 29.04
N GLY A 203 5.85 -22.76 29.01
CA GLY A 203 7.26 -22.41 29.26
C GLY A 203 7.73 -22.53 30.73
N LYS A 204 6.83 -22.81 31.68
CA LYS A 204 7.14 -22.87 33.12
C LYS A 204 7.36 -24.30 33.67
N LEU A 205 7.24 -25.33 32.84
CA LEU A 205 7.45 -26.73 33.22
C LEU A 205 8.88 -27.26 32.97
N ASP A 206 9.77 -26.47 32.36
CA ASP A 206 11.13 -26.90 31.97
C ASP A 206 12.29 -26.39 32.88
N VAL A 207 12.00 -25.87 34.09
CA VAL A 207 13.05 -25.39 35.04
C VAL A 207 12.97 -26.09 36.41
N ASP A 208 12.72 -27.39 36.45
CA ASP A 208 12.90 -28.19 37.68
C ASP A 208 13.35 -29.61 37.36
N SER A 209 14.54 -29.75 36.78
CA SER A 209 15.34 -30.98 36.79
C SER A 209 16.80 -30.70 36.44
N ASN A 210 17.57 -30.26 37.44
CA ASN A 210 18.92 -30.79 37.64
C ASN A 210 19.41 -30.46 39.05
N GLY A 211 19.15 -31.41 39.95
CA GLY A 211 19.80 -31.48 41.25
C GLY A 211 21.27 -31.88 41.10
N VAL A 212 22.13 -31.06 41.70
CA VAL A 212 23.30 -31.39 42.53
C VAL A 212 24.06 -32.68 42.19
N ASN A 213 25.35 -32.52 41.88
CA ASN A 213 26.41 -33.28 42.54
C ASN A 213 27.66 -32.40 42.68
N GLU A 214 27.94 -32.00 43.92
CA GLU A 214 29.23 -31.49 44.39
C GLU A 214 30.22 -32.65 44.50
N GLU A 215 31.42 -32.53 43.93
CA GLU A 215 32.64 -33.12 44.49
C GLU A 215 33.86 -32.25 44.14
N GLN A 216 34.46 -31.67 45.17
CA GLN A 216 35.88 -31.29 45.32
C GLN A 216 36.19 -31.48 46.82
N PRO A 217 37.46 -31.67 47.29
CA PRO A 217 38.71 -31.18 46.69
C PRO A 217 39.89 -32.18 46.81
N GLU A 218 41.08 -31.80 46.33
CA GLU A 218 42.37 -31.99 47.03
C GLU A 218 43.44 -31.06 46.43
N ALA A 219 44.27 -30.52 47.31
CA ALA A 219 45.24 -29.46 47.06
C ALA A 219 46.69 -30.00 47.08
N GLY A 220 47.58 -29.36 46.33
CA GLY A 220 49.03 -29.54 46.45
C GLY A 220 49.80 -28.38 45.81
N PRO A 221 50.86 -27.82 46.44
CA PRO A 221 51.34 -26.45 46.18
C PRO A 221 52.68 -26.37 45.41
N ALA A 222 52.96 -25.23 44.76
CA ALA A 222 54.21 -24.43 44.85
C ALA A 222 54.48 -23.48 43.65
N VAL A 223 54.78 -22.24 44.02
CA VAL A 223 55.21 -20.95 43.38
C VAL A 223 56.70 -21.00 42.89
N PRO A 224 57.34 -20.07 42.11
CA PRO A 224 56.90 -19.07 41.08
C PRO A 224 57.90 -18.74 39.89
N GLN A 225 57.53 -17.71 39.08
CA GLN A 225 58.33 -16.79 38.19
C GLN A 225 58.80 -17.38 36.83
N GLU A 226 58.84 -16.68 35.68
CA GLU A 226 59.29 -15.32 35.34
C GLU A 226 58.58 -14.70 34.10
N ASP A 227 58.87 -13.41 33.89
CA ASP A 227 58.43 -12.38 32.93
C ASP A 227 58.42 -12.73 31.43
N SER A 228 57.58 -12.03 30.65
CA SER A 228 58.04 -10.98 29.71
C SER A 228 56.92 -10.36 28.87
N ASP A 229 57.05 -9.04 28.74
CA ASP A 229 56.29 -8.11 27.92
C ASP A 229 56.20 -8.46 26.42
N ALA A 230 55.08 -8.11 25.79
CA ALA A 230 55.10 -7.37 24.53
C ALA A 230 53.75 -6.68 24.29
N LYS A 231 53.78 -5.35 24.38
CA LYS A 231 52.71 -4.41 24.08
C LYS A 231 53.01 -3.78 22.72
N GLY A 232 52.05 -3.80 21.81
CA GLY A 232 51.96 -2.95 20.62
C GLY A 232 50.50 -2.92 20.18
N SER A 233 49.77 -1.81 20.32
CA SER A 233 49.65 -0.69 19.35
C SER A 233 49.10 -1.20 18.01
N GLU A 234 48.04 -0.68 17.41
CA GLU A 234 47.32 0.58 17.53
C GLU A 234 46.06 0.46 16.65
N GLU A 235 45.04 1.26 16.98
CA GLU A 235 44.11 1.99 16.09
C GLU A 235 43.30 1.22 15.02
N GLY A 236 42.02 1.53 14.78
CA GLY A 236 41.42 2.84 14.89
C GLY A 236 39.89 2.84 14.75
N GLU A 237 39.44 4.07 14.67
CA GLU A 237 38.17 4.63 15.11
C GLU A 237 36.91 4.28 14.32
N LYS A 238 35.80 4.40 15.06
CA LYS A 238 34.45 4.69 14.61
C LYS A 238 34.40 5.91 13.68
N ALA A 239 33.47 5.90 12.73
CA ALA A 239 32.74 7.13 12.39
C ALA A 239 31.30 6.83 11.96
N SER A 240 30.38 7.42 12.70
CA SER A 240 28.96 7.58 12.41
C SER A 240 28.78 8.89 11.64
N LEU A 241 27.95 8.94 10.60
CA LEU A 241 27.58 10.20 9.95
C LEU A 241 26.08 10.25 9.65
N GLN A 242 25.45 11.24 10.29
CA GLN A 242 24.14 11.83 10.00
C GLN A 242 24.16 12.54 8.64
N CYS A 243 23.00 12.57 7.98
CA CYS A 243 22.71 13.50 6.89
C CYS A 243 21.90 14.68 7.44
N ASP A 244 22.33 15.89 7.11
CA ASP A 244 21.60 17.14 7.35
C ASP A 244 21.54 17.96 6.05
N ALA A 245 20.58 18.88 6.03
CA ALA A 245 19.96 19.56 4.90
C ALA A 245 20.87 20.42 4.00
N GLY A 246 20.39 20.63 2.77
CA GLY A 246 20.91 21.64 1.83
C GLY A 246 19.84 22.04 0.82
N LEU A 247 19.25 23.20 1.04
CA LEU A 247 18.19 23.85 0.26
C LEU A 247 18.83 25.09 -0.41
N GLU A 248 19.02 25.09 -1.73
CA GLU A 248 19.26 26.33 -2.49
C GLU A 248 18.52 26.28 -3.84
N CYS A 249 17.62 27.25 -4.01
CA CYS A 249 16.82 27.51 -5.19
C CYS A 249 17.47 28.72 -5.90
N SER A 250 17.98 28.51 -7.11
CA SER A 250 18.52 29.57 -7.94
C SER A 250 17.42 30.25 -8.76
N GLN A 251 17.58 31.56 -8.82
CA GLN A 251 16.72 32.59 -9.39
C GLN A 251 16.53 32.46 -10.90
N GLU A 252 15.34 32.83 -11.39
CA GLU A 252 15.23 33.60 -12.64
C GLU A 252 13.92 34.41 -12.64
N ALA A 253 14.06 35.74 -12.59
CA ALA A 253 12.96 36.70 -12.58
C ALA A 253 12.88 37.41 -13.94
N THR A 254 11.70 37.29 -14.56
CA THR A 254 10.94 38.30 -15.31
C THR A 254 11.66 39.21 -16.31
N ALA A 255 11.31 39.00 -17.57
CA ALA A 255 11.49 39.90 -18.69
C ALA A 255 10.55 41.13 -18.66
N GLY A 256 11.10 42.26 -19.10
CA GLY A 256 10.45 43.51 -19.54
C GLY A 256 11.57 44.47 -19.97
N PRO A 257 11.40 45.36 -20.98
CA PRO A 257 10.24 46.25 -21.04
C PRO A 257 9.67 46.59 -22.43
N LEU A 258 8.46 47.15 -22.39
CA LEU A 258 7.90 48.29 -23.13
C LEU A 258 7.99 48.38 -24.67
N ALA A 259 6.79 48.51 -25.22
CA ALA A 259 6.48 49.00 -26.56
C ALA A 259 6.75 50.50 -26.74
N SER A 260 7.08 50.87 -27.97
CA SER A 260 7.00 52.22 -28.54
C SER A 260 6.91 52.12 -30.07
N GLU A 261 5.86 52.73 -30.63
CA GLU A 261 5.74 53.34 -31.99
C GLU A 261 5.80 52.35 -33.18
N GLU A 262 4.91 52.31 -34.18
CA GLU A 262 3.96 53.25 -34.82
C GLU A 262 2.58 52.59 -35.07
#